data_AF-A0A8J9V0R1-F1
#
_entry.id   AF-A0A8J9V0R1-F1
#
_cell.length_a   1.000
_cell.length_b   1.000
_cell.length_c   1.000
_cell.angle_alpha   90.00
_cell.angle_beta   90.00
_cell.angle_gamma   90.00
#
_symmetry.space_group_name_H-M   'P 1'
#
loop_
_entity.id
_entity.type
_entity.pdbx_description
1 polymer ?
#
loop_
_entity_poly.entity_id
_entity_poly.type
_entity_poly.pdbx_seq_one_letter_code
_entity_poly.pdbx_strand_id
1 'polypeptide(L)'
;MGKVPFRDISPALQAFRNFLLGRKHTNALRFEPLLAARTQPPPEIPDGPTHKHAHNYYYTRDGRREVTPPLVITQQLLPDSSADKDTPKTAVNVRPTPGKLYNWDKHYE
;
A
#
# COMPACT_ATOMS: atom_id res chain seq x y z
N MET A 1 -19.46 30.09 -5.73
CA MET A 1 -18.21 30.87 -5.89
C MET A 1 -18.44 32.25 -5.28
N GLY A 2 -17.70 32.60 -4.23
CA GLY A 2 -17.83 33.90 -3.57
C GLY A 2 -17.57 35.04 -4.55
N LYS A 3 -18.35 36.12 -4.46
CA LYS A 3 -18.29 37.29 -5.35
C LYS A 3 -16.98 38.09 -5.28
N VAL A 4 -16.04 37.71 -4.42
CA VAL A 4 -14.80 38.46 -4.14
C VAL A 4 -13.59 37.64 -4.58
N PRO A 5 -12.66 38.21 -5.38
CA PRO A 5 -11.43 37.53 -5.76
C PRO A 5 -10.56 37.24 -4.54
N PHE A 6 -9.79 36.15 -4.57
CA PHE A 6 -8.85 35.82 -3.51
C PHE A 6 -7.82 36.92 -3.32
N ARG A 7 -7.39 37.11 -2.06
CA ARG A 7 -6.38 38.10 -1.74
C ARG A 7 -5.08 37.78 -2.48
N ASP A 8 -4.64 38.72 -3.30
CA ASP A 8 -3.35 38.71 -3.98
C ASP A 8 -2.75 40.13 -3.93
N ILE A 9 -1.52 40.30 -4.43
CA ILE A 9 -0.84 41.60 -4.55
C ILE A 9 -1.54 42.51 -5.57
N SER A 10 -1.17 43.80 -5.62
CA SER A 10 -1.75 44.75 -6.58
C SER A 10 -1.54 44.30 -8.04
N PRO A 11 -2.45 44.64 -8.98
CA PRO A 11 -2.37 44.17 -10.37
C PRO A 11 -1.04 44.46 -11.06
N ALA A 12 -0.42 45.62 -10.79
CA ALA A 12 0.89 45.97 -11.33
C ALA A 12 2.00 45.02 -10.83
N LEU A 13 1.99 44.68 -9.53
CA LEU A 13 2.94 43.73 -8.95
C LEU A 13 2.66 42.30 -9.42
N GLN A 14 1.39 41.94 -9.68
CA GLN A 14 1.07 40.64 -10.29
C GLN A 14 1.65 40.52 -11.70
N ALA A 15 1.55 41.57 -12.52
CA ALA A 15 2.12 41.60 -13.85
C ALA A 15 3.65 41.47 -13.80
N PHE A 16 4.30 42.23 -12.92
CA PHE A 16 5.75 42.14 -12.70
C PHE A 16 6.19 40.74 -12.26
N ARG A 17 5.47 40.14 -11.30
CA ARG A 17 5.70 38.77 -10.84
C ARG A 17 5.55 37.75 -11.97
N ASN A 18 4.45 37.83 -12.73
CA ASN A 18 4.19 36.88 -13.81
C ASN A 18 5.22 37.00 -14.94
N PHE A 19 5.71 38.22 -15.20
CA PHE A 19 6.81 38.46 -16.15
C PHE A 19 8.11 37.77 -15.69
N LEU A 20 8.54 38.01 -14.44
CA LEU A 20 9.75 37.39 -13.90
C LEU A 20 9.66 35.86 -13.78
N LEU A 21 8.45 35.32 -13.54
CA LEU A 21 8.22 33.88 -13.46
C LEU A 21 8.10 33.19 -14.83
N GLY A 22 7.91 33.94 -15.91
CA GLY A 22 7.61 33.39 -17.25
C GLY A 22 6.28 32.62 -17.32
N ARG A 23 5.42 32.73 -16.29
CA ARG A 23 4.12 32.05 -16.20
C ARG A 23 3.19 32.78 -15.25
N LYS A 24 1.88 32.49 -15.36
CA LYS A 24 0.89 32.96 -14.38
C LYS A 24 1.15 32.29 -13.03
N HIS A 25 1.32 33.11 -11.99
CA HIS A 25 1.52 32.59 -10.64
C HIS A 25 0.29 31.83 -10.14
N THR A 26 0.52 30.63 -9.62
CA THR A 26 -0.48 29.81 -8.93
C THR A 26 -0.40 30.07 -7.43
N ASN A 27 -1.43 30.68 -6.86
CA ASN A 27 -1.46 31.03 -5.45
C ASN A 27 -1.59 29.75 -4.59
N ALA A 28 -0.58 29.48 -3.75
CA ALA A 28 -0.56 28.32 -2.85
C ALA A 28 -1.22 28.59 -1.48
N LEU A 29 -1.72 29.82 -1.26
CA LEU A 29 -2.40 30.16 -0.01
C LEU A 29 -3.78 29.49 0.07
N ARG A 30 -4.16 29.21 1.31
CA ARG A 30 -5.43 28.58 1.66
C ARG A 30 -6.47 29.66 1.93
N PHE A 31 -7.57 29.63 1.17
CA PHE A 31 -8.69 30.55 1.32
C PHE A 31 -9.93 29.79 1.76
N GLU A 32 -10.76 30.43 2.59
CA GLU A 32 -11.96 29.85 3.20
C GLU A 32 -12.85 29.04 2.23
N PRO A 33 -13.23 29.53 1.03
CA PRO A 33 -14.14 28.77 0.17
C PRO A 33 -13.47 27.59 -0.56
N LEU A 34 -12.15 27.44 -0.47
CA LEU A 34 -11.41 26.28 -0.98
C LEU A 34 -11.11 25.25 0.10
N LEU A 35 -11.44 25.56 1.36
CA LEU A 35 -11.21 24.69 2.50
C LEU A 35 -12.52 24.12 3.00
N ALA A 36 -12.48 22.90 3.51
CA ALA A 36 -13.57 22.38 4.31
C ALA A 36 -13.74 23.24 5.58
N ALA A 37 -14.98 23.34 6.07
CA ALA A 37 -15.27 24.01 7.33
C ALA A 37 -14.45 23.40 8.49
N ARG A 38 -14.14 24.20 9.51
CA ARG A 38 -13.44 23.69 10.70
C ARG A 38 -14.33 22.78 11.54
N THR A 39 -15.62 23.09 11.56
CA THR A 39 -16.65 22.29 12.24
C THR A 39 -17.30 21.38 11.22
N GLN A 40 -17.25 20.08 11.48
CA GLN A 40 -17.88 19.06 10.65
C GLN A 40 -19.08 18.47 11.40
N PRO A 41 -20.15 18.06 10.70
CA PRO A 41 -21.23 17.31 11.33
C PRO A 41 -20.72 15.97 11.87
N PRO A 42 -21.37 15.40 12.91
CA PRO A 42 -21.05 14.06 13.36
C PRO A 42 -21.18 13.04 12.21
N PRO A 43 -20.14 12.23 11.91
CA PRO A 43 -20.22 11.23 10.85
C PRO A 43 -20.90 9.95 11.33
N GLU A 44 -21.57 9.25 10.42
CA GLU A 44 -22.01 7.86 10.59
C GLU A 44 -21.02 6.94 9.88
N ILE A 45 -20.23 6.19 10.66
CA ILE A 45 -19.15 5.35 10.13
C ILE A 45 -19.70 3.93 9.93
N PRO A 46 -19.46 3.29 8.77
CA PRO A 46 -19.91 1.93 8.56
C PRO A 46 -19.16 0.95 9.46
N ASP A 47 -19.89 -0.08 9.89
CA ASP A 47 -19.32 -1.14 10.70
C ASP A 47 -18.28 -1.97 9.96
N GLY A 48 -17.28 -2.45 10.69
CA GLY A 48 -16.30 -3.42 10.19
C GLY A 48 -16.90 -4.82 9.96
N PRO A 49 -16.19 -5.71 9.25
CA PRO A 49 -16.71 -7.03 8.80
C PRO A 49 -17.08 -8.01 9.93
N THR A 50 -16.65 -7.69 11.14
CA THR A 50 -16.82 -8.50 12.35
C THR A 50 -17.98 -8.01 13.23
N HIS A 51 -18.75 -6.99 12.82
CA HIS A 51 -19.96 -6.56 13.53
C HIS A 51 -21.15 -7.46 13.13
N LYS A 52 -21.03 -8.76 13.41
CA LYS A 52 -22.06 -9.77 13.11
C LYS A 52 -22.64 -10.31 14.41
N HIS A 53 -23.97 -10.44 14.47
CA HIS A 53 -24.69 -10.94 15.65
C HIS A 53 -24.56 -12.46 15.86
N ALA A 54 -24.30 -13.23 14.79
CA ALA A 54 -24.16 -14.68 14.84
C ALA A 54 -22.99 -15.14 13.95
N HIS A 55 -22.53 -16.38 14.16
CA HIS A 55 -21.44 -17.00 13.39
C HIS A 55 -20.15 -16.17 13.35
N ASN A 56 -19.76 -15.62 14.50
CA ASN A 56 -18.65 -14.67 14.62
C ASN A 56 -17.79 -14.93 15.86
N TYR A 57 -17.50 -16.20 16.11
CA TYR A 57 -16.67 -16.60 17.23
C TYR A 57 -15.24 -16.07 17.05
N TYR A 58 -14.65 -15.53 18.11
CA TYR A 58 -13.29 -14.96 18.03
C TYR A 58 -12.25 -15.98 17.58
N TYR A 59 -12.38 -17.25 18.03
CA TYR A 59 -11.41 -18.30 17.74
C TYR A 59 -11.26 -18.62 16.23
N THR A 60 -12.30 -18.38 15.41
CA THR A 60 -12.25 -18.66 13.95
C THR A 60 -11.56 -17.57 13.15
N ARG A 61 -11.20 -16.44 13.79
CA ARG A 61 -10.59 -15.27 13.14
C ARG A 61 -9.40 -14.72 13.93
N ASP A 62 -8.93 -15.48 14.91
CA ASP A 62 -7.79 -15.11 15.74
C ASP A 62 -6.48 -15.51 15.04
N GLY A 63 -6.07 -14.72 14.04
CA GLY A 63 -4.82 -14.94 13.32
C GLY A 63 -3.57 -14.89 14.20
N ARG A 64 -3.65 -14.33 15.42
CA ARG A 64 -2.54 -14.37 16.38
C ARG A 64 -2.26 -15.79 16.88
N ARG A 65 -3.28 -16.65 16.91
CA ARG A 65 -3.18 -18.07 17.32
C ARG A 65 -2.89 -19.02 16.18
N GLU A 66 -2.98 -18.55 14.93
CA GLU A 66 -2.60 -19.32 13.74
C GLU A 66 -1.08 -19.36 13.54
N VAL A 67 -0.33 -18.50 14.24
CA VAL A 67 1.13 -18.47 14.17
C VAL A 67 1.72 -19.72 14.82
N THR A 68 2.31 -20.59 13.99
CA THR A 68 3.08 -21.76 14.44
C THR A 68 4.56 -21.43 14.57
N PRO A 69 5.32 -22.17 15.40
CA PRO A 69 6.78 -22.10 15.40
C PRO A 69 7.37 -22.30 13.99
N PRO A 70 8.51 -21.69 13.68
CA PRO A 70 9.14 -21.84 12.37
C PRO A 70 9.57 -23.28 12.13
N LEU A 71 9.48 -23.72 10.88
CA LEU A 71 9.88 -25.05 10.45
C LEU A 71 11.41 -25.14 10.37
N VAL A 72 12.01 -26.03 11.17
CA VAL A 72 13.45 -26.28 11.14
C VAL A 72 13.75 -27.32 10.05
N ILE A 73 14.10 -26.83 8.86
CA ILE A 73 14.37 -27.65 7.66
C ILE A 73 15.43 -28.72 7.96
N THR A 74 16.43 -28.40 8.79
CA THR A 74 17.53 -29.31 9.07
C THR A 74 17.12 -30.56 9.86
N GLN A 75 16.07 -30.46 10.67
CA GLN A 75 15.60 -31.57 11.52
C GLN A 75 14.52 -32.40 10.82
N GLN A 76 13.77 -31.81 9.88
CA GLN A 76 12.65 -32.45 9.22
C GLN A 76 12.97 -32.99 7.81
N LEU A 77 13.85 -32.35 7.04
CA LEU A 77 14.16 -32.78 5.65
C LEU A 77 15.47 -33.56 5.49
N LEU A 78 16.40 -33.51 6.46
CA LEU A 78 17.61 -34.34 6.40
C LEU A 78 17.45 -35.83 6.73
N PRO A 79 16.51 -36.30 7.58
CA PRO A 79 16.37 -37.75 7.80
C PRO A 79 15.85 -38.50 6.56
N ASP A 80 15.11 -37.85 5.66
CA ASP A 80 14.69 -38.43 4.37
C ASP A 80 15.69 -38.16 3.23
N SER A 81 16.74 -37.38 3.50
CA SER A 81 17.86 -37.17 2.57
C SER A 81 18.96 -38.23 2.76
N SER A 82 18.87 -39.10 3.77
CA SER A 82 19.64 -40.35 3.76
C SER A 82 19.01 -41.28 2.73
N ALA A 83 19.55 -41.23 1.52
CA ALA A 83 19.60 -42.31 0.54
C ALA A 83 18.67 -43.49 0.84
N ASP A 84 17.50 -43.50 0.18
CA ASP A 84 16.90 -44.76 -0.22
C ASP A 84 17.98 -45.48 -1.04
N LYS A 85 18.55 -46.55 -0.45
CA LYS A 85 19.86 -47.10 -0.86
C LYS A 85 19.87 -47.71 -2.25
N ASP A 86 18.72 -47.83 -2.91
CA ASP A 86 18.58 -48.65 -4.12
C ASP A 86 18.04 -47.93 -5.37
N THR A 87 17.89 -46.59 -5.35
CA THR A 87 17.65 -45.83 -6.60
C THR A 87 18.54 -44.59 -6.72
N PRO A 88 19.40 -44.48 -7.76
CA PRO A 88 20.18 -43.29 -7.98
C PRO A 88 19.27 -42.14 -8.41
N LYS A 89 19.02 -41.18 -7.51
CA LYS A 89 18.41 -39.91 -7.88
C LYS A 89 19.40 -39.12 -8.72
N THR A 90 19.14 -39.01 -10.02
CA THR A 90 19.93 -38.20 -10.95
C THR A 90 20.01 -36.77 -10.42
N ALA A 91 21.22 -36.25 -10.21
CA ALA A 91 21.40 -34.87 -9.78
C ALA A 91 20.77 -33.93 -10.82
N VAL A 92 19.68 -33.27 -10.45
CA VAL A 92 19.06 -32.25 -11.30
C VAL A 92 20.02 -31.07 -11.33
N ASN A 93 20.59 -30.77 -12.51
CA ASN A 93 21.55 -29.67 -12.72
C ASN A 93 20.93 -28.27 -12.54
N VAL A 94 19.66 -28.17 -12.15
CA VAL A 94 18.95 -26.92 -11.93
C VAL A 94 19.07 -26.54 -10.46
N ARG A 95 19.76 -25.44 -10.19
CA ARG A 95 19.86 -24.87 -8.85
C ARG A 95 18.48 -24.33 -8.43
N PRO A 96 17.96 -24.66 -7.24
CA PRO A 96 16.70 -24.08 -6.77
C PRO A 96 16.86 -22.56 -6.60
N THR A 97 15.95 -21.78 -7.19
CA THR A 97 15.85 -20.33 -6.97
C THR A 97 14.71 -20.03 -5.98
N PRO A 98 14.82 -19.00 -5.12
CA PRO A 98 13.75 -18.66 -4.16
C PRO A 98 12.39 -18.28 -4.79
N GLY A 99 12.39 -17.94 -6.08
CA GLY A 99 11.20 -17.56 -6.82
C GLY A 99 11.51 -17.28 -8.29
N LYS A 100 10.49 -16.86 -9.04
CA LYS A 100 10.63 -16.42 -10.43
C LYS A 100 11.11 -14.96 -10.46
N LEU A 101 11.95 -14.62 -11.44
CA LEU A 101 12.34 -13.23 -11.70
C LEU A 101 11.11 -12.43 -12.17
N TYR A 102 10.85 -11.29 -11.52
CA TYR A 102 9.80 -10.37 -11.93
C TYR A 102 10.37 -9.33 -12.91
N ASN A 103 9.95 -9.43 -14.18
CA ASN A 103 10.35 -8.49 -15.23
C ASN A 103 9.28 -7.40 -15.36
N TRP A 104 9.49 -6.25 -14.70
CA TRP A 104 8.53 -5.14 -14.67
C TRP A 104 8.26 -4.49 -16.03
N ASP A 105 9.18 -4.66 -16.99
CA ASP A 105 9.16 -4.04 -18.32
C ASP A 105 8.97 -5.07 -19.46
N LYS A 106 8.58 -6.31 -19.15
CA LYS A 106 8.34 -7.30 -20.20
C LYS A 106 6.97 -7.02 -20.81
N HIS A 107 6.95 -6.38 -21.98
CA HIS A 107 5.74 -6.33 -22.81
C HIS A 107 5.30 -7.75 -23.18
N TYR A 108 4.00 -8.03 -23.03
CA TYR A 108 3.34 -9.32 -23.22
C TYR A 108 3.90 -10.10 -24.44
N GLU A 109 4.15 -11.40 -24.26
CA GLU A 109 4.27 -12.38 -25.37
C GLU A 109 2.89 -12.96 -25.69
#